data_AF-A0A849W9M5-F1
#
_entry.id   AF-A0A849W9M5-F1
#
_cell.length_a   1.000
_cell.length_b   1.000
_cell.length_c   1.000
_cell.angle_alpha   90.00
_cell.angle_beta   90.00
_cell.angle_gamma   90.00
#
_symmetry.space_group_name_H-M   'P 1'
#
loop_
_entity.id
_entity.type
_entity.pdbx_description
1 polymer ?
#
loop_
_entity_poly.entity_id
_entity_poly.type
_entity_poly.pdbx_seq_one_letter_code
_entity_poly.pdbx_strand_id
1 'polypeptide(L)'
;MKKISILFYAVMLLFCTSAMAVRLTGALFFSTDATGAATATSWWDTLGSGEESIGSWNLYLTDKFNPTSTDFFNTGNTAATTNINYTLQSGSNTLYFFHNRKESFLQDSRYRTLNLYFDGQHINPAISAVYDRDTNTFVDATGSPSRRLNNTADVASGNLSFTTALGELVTLTAINVSFVGNIVSRHSHLPGDEVEDIRTMFALSVAVPETSSWLLFLVAGIFLYIRKQL
;
A
#
# COMPACT_ATOMS: atom_id res chain seq x y z
N MET A 1 -31.69 23.91 33.43
CA MET A 1 -30.95 22.62 33.38
C MET A 1 -30.94 21.95 32.00
N LYS A 2 -32.04 21.89 31.22
CA LYS A 2 -32.07 21.19 29.90
C LYS A 2 -31.22 21.79 28.77
N LYS A 3 -30.86 23.08 28.79
CA LYS A 3 -30.12 23.75 27.69
C LYS A 3 -28.60 23.49 27.70
N ILE A 4 -28.02 23.12 28.84
CA ILE A 4 -26.57 22.87 28.99
C ILE A 4 -26.18 21.49 28.43
N SER A 5 -27.09 20.50 28.50
CA SER A 5 -26.86 19.15 27.97
C SER A 5 -26.76 19.11 26.44
N ILE A 6 -27.42 20.02 25.71
CA ILE A 6 -27.41 20.05 24.24
C ILE A 6 -26.08 20.64 23.72
N LEU A 7 -25.53 21.65 24.40
CA LEU A 7 -24.22 22.21 24.07
C LEU A 7 -23.08 21.20 24.30
N PHE A 8 -23.24 20.32 25.31
CA PHE A 8 -22.29 19.26 25.64
C PHE A 8 -22.19 18.18 24.54
N TYR A 9 -23.31 17.74 23.98
CA TYR A 9 -23.32 16.80 22.84
C TYR A 9 -22.77 17.43 21.55
N ALA A 10 -23.09 18.71 21.28
CA ALA A 10 -22.63 19.40 20.08
C ALA A 10 -21.10 19.60 20.06
N VAL A 11 -20.50 19.90 21.23
CA VAL A 11 -19.04 20.08 21.33
C VAL A 11 -18.30 18.73 21.27
N MET A 12 -18.83 17.66 21.87
CA MET A 12 -18.27 16.30 21.72
C MET A 12 -18.34 15.78 20.28
N LEU A 13 -19.40 16.11 19.53
CA LEU A 13 -19.53 15.78 18.10
C LEU A 13 -18.55 16.56 17.20
N LEU A 14 -18.12 17.76 17.61
CA LEU A 14 -17.17 18.59 16.86
C LEU A 14 -15.70 18.17 17.01
N PHE A 15 -15.38 17.32 17.98
CA PHE A 15 -14.01 16.81 18.21
C PHE A 15 -13.80 15.38 17.71
N CYS A 16 -14.73 14.83 16.93
CA CYS A 16 -14.42 13.69 16.09
C CYS A 16 -13.54 14.19 14.94
N THR A 17 -12.24 14.35 15.20
CA THR A 17 -11.25 14.48 14.13
C THR A 17 -11.35 13.21 13.31
N SER A 18 -12.08 13.25 12.21
CA SER A 18 -12.00 12.23 11.19
C SER A 18 -10.56 12.26 10.68
N ALA A 19 -9.71 11.37 11.19
CA ALA A 19 -8.50 11.02 10.49
C ALA A 19 -8.95 10.62 9.08
N MET A 20 -8.50 11.34 8.05
CA MET A 20 -8.77 10.89 6.69
C MET A 20 -8.01 9.60 6.51
N ALA A 21 -8.72 8.51 6.27
CA ALA A 21 -8.11 7.20 6.18
C ALA A 21 -7.09 7.16 5.04
N VAL A 22 -5.86 6.75 5.36
CA VAL A 22 -4.74 6.62 4.41
C VAL A 22 -5.11 5.72 3.25
N ARG A 23 -4.77 6.12 2.02
CA ARG A 23 -5.15 5.37 0.81
C ARG A 23 -3.92 4.80 0.13
N LEU A 24 -3.92 3.49 -0.10
CA LEU A 24 -2.98 2.86 -1.02
C LEU A 24 -3.46 3.11 -2.45
N THR A 25 -2.69 3.91 -3.19
CA THR A 25 -3.06 4.42 -4.52
C THR A 25 -2.16 3.92 -5.64
N GLY A 26 -1.09 3.20 -5.31
CA GLY A 26 -0.29 2.55 -6.32
C GLY A 26 0.71 1.56 -5.76
N ALA A 27 1.15 0.64 -6.60
CA ALA A 27 2.25 -0.27 -6.28
C ALA A 27 3.04 -0.64 -7.53
N LEU A 28 4.30 -0.99 -7.30
CA LEU A 28 5.21 -1.50 -8.32
C LEU A 28 5.99 -2.68 -7.73
N PHE A 29 6.10 -3.75 -8.51
CA PHE A 29 6.84 -4.95 -8.17
C PHE A 29 7.82 -5.31 -9.28
N PHE A 30 9.10 -5.48 -8.94
CA PHE A 30 10.15 -5.72 -9.93
C PHE A 30 11.36 -6.49 -9.37
N SER A 31 12.21 -7.00 -10.25
CA SER A 31 13.46 -7.69 -9.88
C SER A 31 14.58 -6.71 -9.64
N THR A 32 15.35 -6.98 -8.60
CA THR A 32 16.39 -6.09 -8.08
C THR A 32 17.64 -6.87 -7.66
N ASP A 33 18.72 -6.18 -7.30
CA ASP A 33 19.75 -6.70 -6.41
C ASP A 33 19.36 -6.58 -4.93
N ALA A 34 20.28 -6.93 -4.02
CA ALA A 34 20.06 -6.88 -2.58
C ALA A 34 19.83 -5.46 -2.02
N THR A 35 20.20 -4.42 -2.76
CA THR A 35 20.08 -3.02 -2.32
C THR A 35 18.76 -2.40 -2.74
N GLY A 36 18.12 -2.91 -3.79
CA GLY A 36 16.91 -2.30 -4.37
C GLY A 36 17.13 -1.70 -5.77
N ALA A 37 18.34 -1.83 -6.33
CA ALA A 37 18.63 -1.40 -7.69
C ALA A 37 18.08 -2.39 -8.72
N ALA A 38 17.35 -1.89 -9.71
CA ALA A 38 16.65 -2.70 -10.69
C ALA A 38 17.62 -3.50 -11.57
N THR A 39 17.40 -4.82 -11.66
CA THR A 39 18.26 -5.73 -12.45
C THR A 39 17.60 -6.22 -13.74
N ALA A 40 16.27 -6.30 -13.77
CA ALA A 40 15.53 -6.78 -14.94
C ALA A 40 14.69 -5.68 -15.59
N THR A 41 14.39 -5.84 -16.87
CA THR A 41 13.50 -4.98 -17.66
C THR A 41 12.02 -5.36 -17.52
N SER A 42 11.68 -6.16 -16.53
CA SER A 42 10.32 -6.69 -16.34
C SER A 42 9.78 -6.18 -15.01
N TRP A 43 8.61 -5.54 -15.04
CA TRP A 43 7.95 -4.97 -13.86
C TRP A 43 6.44 -5.07 -13.98
N TRP A 44 5.77 -5.06 -12.82
CA TRP A 44 4.32 -5.03 -12.74
C TRP A 44 3.92 -3.82 -11.91
N ASP A 45 2.93 -3.07 -12.36
CA ASP A 45 2.38 -1.93 -11.63
C ASP A 45 0.85 -1.87 -11.66
N THR A 46 0.31 -0.99 -10.84
CA THR A 46 -1.14 -0.73 -10.75
C THR A 46 -1.58 0.45 -11.61
N LEU A 47 -0.76 0.99 -12.51
CA LEU A 47 -1.17 2.14 -13.35
C LEU A 47 -1.77 1.70 -14.69
N GLY A 48 -1.58 0.45 -15.09
CA GLY A 48 -2.03 -0.06 -16.39
C GLY A 48 -1.13 0.39 -17.53
N SER A 49 -0.64 -0.55 -18.32
CA SER A 49 -0.07 -0.24 -19.63
C SER A 49 -1.21 -0.06 -20.63
N GLY A 50 -1.58 1.21 -20.87
CA GLY A 50 -2.67 1.56 -21.80
C GLY A 50 -2.51 0.93 -23.19
N GLU A 51 -1.28 0.63 -23.61
CA GLU A 51 -0.91 -0.26 -24.71
C GLU A 51 0.42 -0.94 -24.35
N GLU A 52 0.69 -2.11 -24.93
CA GLU A 52 1.85 -2.99 -24.70
C GLU A 52 3.20 -2.25 -24.74
N SER A 53 3.63 -1.65 -23.63
CA SER A 53 5.01 -1.23 -23.46
C SER A 53 5.82 -2.44 -23.03
N ILE A 54 6.83 -2.78 -23.83
CA ILE A 54 7.74 -3.91 -23.59
C ILE A 54 8.24 -3.84 -22.13
N GLY A 55 7.79 -4.78 -21.30
CA GLY A 55 8.22 -4.88 -19.90
C GLY A 55 7.19 -4.46 -18.84
N SER A 56 6.04 -3.90 -19.22
CA SER A 56 5.01 -3.41 -18.28
C SER A 56 3.76 -4.29 -18.23
N TRP A 57 3.45 -4.81 -17.05
CA TRP A 57 2.24 -5.61 -16.82
C TRP A 57 1.49 -5.16 -15.57
N ASN A 58 0.29 -5.71 -15.38
CA ASN A 58 -0.64 -5.27 -14.34
C ASN A 58 -0.45 -6.05 -13.04
N LEU A 59 -0.42 -5.33 -11.92
CA LEU A 59 -0.63 -5.84 -10.57
C LEU A 59 -2.12 -5.74 -10.22
N TYR A 60 -2.70 -6.82 -9.73
CA TYR A 60 -4.07 -6.84 -9.24
C TYR A 60 -4.10 -6.98 -7.72
N LEU A 61 -4.83 -6.10 -7.04
CA LEU A 61 -4.91 -6.04 -5.58
C LEU A 61 -6.21 -6.68 -5.08
N THR A 62 -6.12 -7.41 -3.98
CA THR A 62 -7.27 -7.92 -3.21
C THR A 62 -6.91 -8.01 -1.73
N ASP A 63 -7.93 -8.11 -0.87
CA ASP A 63 -7.81 -8.46 0.56
C ASP A 63 -8.08 -9.96 0.81
N LYS A 64 -8.36 -10.75 -0.24
CA LYS A 64 -8.64 -12.18 -0.13
C LYS A 64 -7.42 -13.03 -0.46
N PHE A 65 -7.13 -14.01 0.40
CA PHE A 65 -6.04 -14.96 0.18
C PHE A 65 -6.25 -15.86 -1.05
N ASN A 66 -7.51 -16.26 -1.28
CA ASN A 66 -7.96 -17.07 -2.42
C ASN A 66 -9.08 -16.32 -3.15
N PRO A 67 -8.74 -15.30 -3.95
CA PRO A 67 -9.73 -14.48 -4.63
C PRO A 67 -10.36 -15.22 -5.81
N THR A 68 -11.58 -14.83 -6.13
CA THR A 68 -12.23 -15.04 -7.42
C THR A 68 -12.14 -13.77 -8.27
N SER A 69 -12.58 -13.83 -9.52
CA SER A 69 -12.47 -12.69 -10.44
C SER A 69 -13.30 -11.45 -10.04
N THR A 70 -14.15 -11.53 -9.02
CA THR A 70 -14.92 -10.37 -8.54
C THR A 70 -14.33 -9.76 -7.27
N ASP A 71 -13.29 -10.37 -6.69
CA ASP A 71 -12.73 -9.97 -5.39
C ASP A 71 -11.57 -8.97 -5.51
N PHE A 72 -11.19 -8.61 -6.74
CA PHE A 72 -10.10 -7.68 -7.00
C PHE A 72 -10.60 -6.23 -6.99
N PHE A 73 -9.80 -5.33 -6.41
CA PHE A 73 -10.10 -3.89 -6.36
C PHE A 73 -9.82 -3.17 -7.68
N ASN A 74 -9.06 -3.81 -8.57
CA ASN A 74 -8.73 -3.30 -9.89
C ASN A 74 -8.74 -4.44 -10.91
N THR A 75 -8.91 -4.11 -12.20
CA THR A 75 -9.07 -5.10 -13.26
C THR A 75 -8.69 -4.55 -14.64
N GLY A 76 -8.71 -5.41 -15.66
CA GLY A 76 -8.44 -5.06 -17.04
C GLY A 76 -7.03 -4.50 -17.26
N ASN A 77 -6.86 -3.79 -18.38
CA ASN A 77 -5.54 -3.35 -18.86
C ASN A 77 -5.40 -1.83 -19.04
N THR A 78 -6.43 -1.07 -18.69
CA THR A 78 -6.43 0.38 -18.89
C THR A 78 -6.13 1.08 -17.59
N ALA A 79 -5.49 2.26 -17.65
CA ALA A 79 -5.29 3.09 -16.46
C ALA A 79 -6.60 3.40 -15.71
N ALA A 80 -7.74 3.46 -16.41
CA ALA A 80 -9.04 3.68 -15.76
C ALA A 80 -9.48 2.50 -14.88
N THR A 81 -8.99 1.29 -15.15
CA THR A 81 -9.45 0.05 -14.51
C THR A 81 -8.39 -0.60 -13.62
N THR A 82 -7.10 -0.37 -13.89
CA THR A 82 -5.98 -0.95 -13.12
C THR A 82 -5.58 -0.10 -11.92
N ASN A 83 -5.87 1.20 -11.93
CA ASN A 83 -5.59 2.09 -10.82
C ASN A 83 -6.30 1.64 -9.55
N ILE A 84 -5.52 1.39 -8.50
CA ILE A 84 -6.05 1.02 -7.18
C ILE A 84 -6.36 2.27 -6.36
N ASN A 85 -7.34 2.12 -5.46
CA ASN A 85 -7.68 3.17 -4.53
C ASN A 85 -8.23 2.60 -3.22
N TYR A 86 -7.37 1.89 -2.50
CA TYR A 86 -7.75 1.11 -1.33
C TYR A 86 -7.56 1.91 -0.04
N THR A 87 -8.61 2.03 0.77
CA THR A 87 -8.55 2.72 2.06
C THR A 87 -8.07 1.78 3.17
N LEU A 88 -6.94 2.13 3.78
CA LEU A 88 -6.40 1.39 4.93
C LEU A 88 -7.25 1.65 6.18
N GLN A 89 -7.45 0.60 6.95
CA GLN A 89 -8.06 0.69 8.27
C GLN A 89 -6.97 0.92 9.33
N SER A 90 -7.33 1.52 10.46
CA SER A 90 -6.45 1.56 11.63
C SER A 90 -6.10 0.14 12.07
N GLY A 91 -4.84 -0.10 12.46
CA GLY A 91 -4.34 -1.42 12.80
C GLY A 91 -3.79 -2.18 11.59
N SER A 92 -3.90 -3.52 11.62
CA SER A 92 -3.30 -4.39 10.59
C SER A 92 -4.18 -4.51 9.36
N ASN A 93 -3.57 -4.36 8.18
CA ASN A 93 -4.15 -4.57 6.86
C ASN A 93 -3.31 -5.61 6.13
N THR A 94 -3.84 -6.82 5.93
CA THR A 94 -3.20 -7.84 5.10
C THR A 94 -3.79 -7.80 3.70
N LEU A 95 -2.93 -7.63 2.71
CA LEU A 95 -3.29 -7.44 1.31
C LEU A 95 -2.46 -8.36 0.41
N TYR A 96 -2.97 -8.59 -0.78
CA TYR A 96 -2.36 -9.48 -1.75
C TYR A 96 -2.31 -8.80 -3.11
N PHE A 97 -1.11 -8.74 -3.68
CA PHE A 97 -0.95 -8.50 -5.11
C PHE A 97 -0.84 -9.82 -5.84
N PHE A 98 -1.52 -9.91 -6.98
CA PHE A 98 -1.40 -10.99 -7.92
C PHE A 98 -0.92 -10.47 -9.25
N HIS A 99 -0.03 -11.22 -9.88
CA HIS A 99 0.41 -10.95 -11.23
C HIS A 99 0.84 -12.23 -11.94
N ASN A 100 0.83 -12.18 -13.27
CA ASN A 100 1.28 -13.30 -14.07
C ASN A 100 2.77 -13.55 -13.83
N ARG A 101 3.12 -14.83 -13.84
CA ARG A 101 4.51 -15.25 -13.89
C ARG A 101 5.08 -14.92 -15.27
N LYS A 102 6.36 -14.54 -15.30
CA LYS A 102 7.16 -14.42 -16.52
C LYS A 102 8.48 -15.12 -16.28
N GLU A 103 8.83 -16.13 -17.06
CA GLU A 103 10.04 -16.93 -16.80
C GLU A 103 11.34 -16.12 -16.66
N SER A 104 11.53 -15.07 -17.47
CA SER A 104 12.70 -14.20 -17.38
C SER A 104 12.78 -13.48 -16.03
N PHE A 105 11.64 -13.16 -15.43
CA PHE A 105 11.57 -12.51 -14.12
C PHE A 105 12.00 -13.44 -12.98
N LEU A 106 11.81 -14.75 -13.11
CA LEU A 106 12.20 -15.73 -12.11
C LEU A 106 13.68 -16.07 -12.15
N GLN A 107 14.25 -16.10 -13.35
CA GLN A 107 15.66 -16.41 -13.55
C GLN A 107 16.58 -15.27 -13.11
N ASP A 108 16.13 -14.01 -13.23
CA ASP A 108 17.02 -12.85 -13.12
C ASP A 108 17.30 -12.37 -11.70
N SER A 109 16.62 -12.85 -10.65
CA SER A 109 16.95 -12.34 -9.32
C SER A 109 16.46 -13.21 -8.15
N ARG A 110 17.25 -13.24 -7.08
CA ARG A 110 16.89 -13.67 -5.71
C ARG A 110 16.02 -12.63 -4.98
N TYR A 111 16.18 -11.36 -5.34
CA TYR A 111 15.62 -10.20 -4.66
C TYR A 111 14.50 -9.54 -5.46
N ARG A 112 13.45 -9.10 -4.77
CA ARG A 112 12.32 -8.39 -5.39
C ARG A 112 12.07 -7.10 -4.63
N THR A 113 11.76 -6.02 -5.34
CA THR A 113 11.40 -4.75 -4.69
C THR A 113 9.91 -4.53 -4.80
N LEU A 114 9.29 -4.18 -3.67
CA LEU A 114 7.94 -3.66 -3.59
C LEU A 114 8.00 -2.17 -3.27
N ASN A 115 7.51 -1.34 -4.19
CA ASN A 115 7.32 0.10 -4.00
C ASN A 115 5.83 0.38 -3.81
N LEU A 116 5.47 1.10 -2.74
CA LEU A 116 4.09 1.44 -2.40
C LEU A 116 3.88 2.96 -2.40
N TYR A 117 2.74 3.37 -2.96
CA TYR A 117 2.39 4.76 -3.21
C TYR A 117 1.05 5.07 -2.54
N PHE A 118 0.99 6.21 -1.87
CA PHE A 118 -0.15 6.56 -1.01
C PHE A 118 -0.71 7.94 -1.35
N ASP A 119 -1.99 8.12 -1.06
CA ASP A 119 -2.70 9.40 -1.12
C ASP A 119 -2.53 10.16 -2.45
N GLY A 120 -2.44 9.40 -3.55
CA GLY A 120 -2.31 9.92 -4.92
C GLY A 120 -0.90 10.38 -5.30
N GLN A 121 0.09 10.21 -4.42
CA GLN A 121 1.49 10.49 -4.72
C GLN A 121 2.09 9.35 -5.53
N HIS A 122 2.19 9.51 -6.85
CA HIS A 122 2.71 8.49 -7.77
C HIS A 122 4.15 8.72 -8.24
N ILE A 123 4.77 9.83 -7.82
CA ILE A 123 6.14 10.18 -8.22
C ILE A 123 7.17 9.48 -7.36
N ASN A 124 7.06 9.55 -6.03
CA ASN A 124 8.01 8.91 -5.13
C ASN A 124 7.26 7.89 -4.27
N PRO A 125 7.76 6.65 -4.15
CA PRO A 125 7.17 5.70 -3.22
C PRO A 125 7.33 6.21 -1.79
N ALA A 126 6.33 5.97 -0.94
CA ALA A 126 6.46 6.26 0.49
C ALA A 126 7.12 5.11 1.24
N ILE A 127 6.96 3.87 0.73
CA ILE A 127 7.58 2.66 1.24
C ILE A 127 8.24 1.90 0.09
N SER A 128 9.47 1.45 0.31
CA SER A 128 10.24 0.64 -0.64
C SER A 128 10.96 -0.45 0.12
N ALA A 129 10.69 -1.71 -0.24
CA ALA A 129 11.24 -2.85 0.47
C ALA A 129 11.85 -3.86 -0.51
N VAL A 130 13.05 -4.34 -0.21
CA VAL A 130 13.68 -5.49 -0.88
C VAL A 130 13.30 -6.74 -0.12
N TYR A 131 12.59 -7.66 -0.78
CA TYR A 131 12.33 -9.01 -0.32
C TYR A 131 13.39 -9.97 -0.86
N ASP A 132 13.99 -10.75 0.03
CA ASP A 132 14.90 -11.84 -0.28
C ASP A 132 14.13 -13.17 -0.21
N ARG A 133 13.97 -13.81 -1.37
CA ARG A 133 13.22 -15.07 -1.48
C ARG A 133 13.90 -16.23 -0.75
N ASP A 134 15.23 -16.26 -0.70
CA ASP A 134 15.94 -17.42 -0.17
C ASP A 134 15.94 -17.44 1.36
N THR A 135 15.91 -16.26 1.99
CA THR A 135 15.81 -16.12 3.45
C THR A 135 14.38 -15.83 3.93
N ASN A 136 13.46 -15.49 3.02
CA ASN A 136 12.10 -15.04 3.33
C ASN A 136 12.09 -13.85 4.31
N THR A 137 13.00 -12.90 4.09
CA THR A 137 13.12 -11.65 4.86
C THR A 137 12.98 -10.45 3.94
N PHE A 138 12.71 -9.28 4.51
CA PHE A 138 12.74 -8.02 3.76
C PHE A 138 13.45 -6.91 4.54
N VAL A 139 14.02 -5.98 3.80
CA VAL A 139 14.72 -4.78 4.31
C VAL A 139 14.28 -3.56 3.51
N ASP A 140 14.63 -2.36 3.98
CA ASP A 140 14.46 -1.14 3.21
C ASP A 140 15.27 -1.17 1.91
N ALA A 141 14.66 -0.68 0.82
CA ALA A 141 15.33 -0.53 -0.46
C ALA A 141 16.00 0.85 -0.55
N THR A 142 17.30 0.87 -0.80
CA THR A 142 18.15 2.07 -0.90
C THR A 142 18.90 2.19 -2.22
N GLY A 143 18.86 1.14 -3.05
CA GLY A 143 19.57 1.05 -4.32
C GLY A 143 19.09 2.03 -5.38
N SER A 144 20.00 2.33 -6.31
CA SER A 144 19.77 3.22 -7.45
C SER A 144 20.43 2.64 -8.72
N PRO A 145 19.75 2.66 -9.89
CA PRO A 145 18.39 3.14 -10.07
C PRO A 145 17.36 2.15 -9.52
N SER A 146 16.39 2.67 -8.76
CA SER A 146 15.11 2.02 -8.53
C SER A 146 14.16 2.28 -9.71
N ARG A 147 12.92 1.78 -9.62
CA ARG A 147 11.86 2.01 -10.61
C ARG A 147 10.69 2.75 -9.96
N ARG A 148 10.11 3.69 -10.71
CA ARG A 148 8.81 4.32 -10.47
C ARG A 148 7.69 3.57 -11.17
N LEU A 149 6.46 3.87 -10.78
CA LEU A 149 5.29 3.55 -11.60
C LEU A 149 5.51 4.01 -13.05
N ASN A 150 5.09 3.21 -14.03
CA ASN A 150 5.35 3.45 -15.46
C ASN A 150 6.86 3.44 -15.84
N ASN A 151 7.70 2.77 -15.05
CA ASN A 151 9.07 2.38 -15.40
C ASN A 151 10.12 3.49 -15.59
N THR A 152 9.89 4.66 -15.02
CA THR A 152 10.94 5.69 -14.98
C THR A 152 11.97 5.37 -13.89
N ALA A 153 13.24 5.72 -14.10
CA ALA A 153 14.27 5.52 -13.09
C ALA A 153 14.00 6.43 -11.89
N ASP A 154 14.29 5.93 -10.69
CA ASP A 154 14.11 6.66 -9.43
C ASP A 154 15.13 6.26 -8.37
N VAL A 155 15.09 6.92 -7.23
CA VAL A 155 15.64 6.47 -5.97
C VAL A 155 14.52 5.81 -5.17
N ALA A 156 14.78 4.63 -4.61
CA ALA A 156 13.86 3.99 -3.68
C ALA A 156 13.63 4.88 -2.44
N SER A 157 12.51 4.71 -1.74
CA SER A 157 12.20 5.55 -0.59
C SER A 157 13.20 5.42 0.56
N GLY A 158 13.93 4.29 0.67
CA GLY A 158 14.79 4.00 1.81
C GLY A 158 14.04 3.75 3.12
N ASN A 159 12.72 3.56 3.07
CA ASN A 159 11.87 3.51 4.25
C ASN A 159 10.90 2.33 4.21
N LEU A 160 10.73 1.67 5.36
CA LEU A 160 9.67 0.67 5.60
C LEU A 160 8.43 1.27 6.27
N SER A 161 8.46 2.55 6.60
CA SER A 161 7.35 3.28 7.21
C SER A 161 7.35 4.75 6.81
N PHE A 162 6.19 5.38 6.83
CA PHE A 162 6.06 6.83 6.69
C PHE A 162 4.93 7.36 7.56
N THR A 163 4.99 8.65 7.87
CA THR A 163 3.92 9.35 8.59
C THR A 163 3.12 10.19 7.62
N THR A 164 1.80 10.06 7.63
CA THR A 164 0.91 10.89 6.80
C THR A 164 0.91 12.34 7.28
N ALA A 165 0.39 13.26 6.45
CA ALA A 165 0.23 14.66 6.84
C ALA A 165 -0.67 14.84 8.09
N LEU A 166 -1.50 13.85 8.41
CA LEU A 166 -2.40 13.84 9.56
C LEU A 166 -1.80 13.13 10.79
N GLY A 167 -0.56 12.62 10.68
CA GLY A 167 0.17 12.00 11.77
C GLY A 167 0.03 10.49 11.89
N GLU A 168 -0.73 9.83 11.01
CA GLU A 168 -0.84 8.37 11.03
C GLU A 168 0.49 7.74 10.58
N LEU A 169 1.02 6.82 11.38
CA LEU A 169 2.21 6.07 11.04
C LEU A 169 1.80 4.79 10.31
N VAL A 170 2.23 4.66 9.05
CA VAL A 170 2.03 3.45 8.24
C VAL A 170 3.34 2.70 8.16
N THR A 171 3.33 1.42 8.54
CA THR A 171 4.51 0.56 8.59
C THR A 171 4.28 -0.74 7.83
N LEU A 172 5.21 -1.10 6.95
CA LEU A 172 5.26 -2.43 6.35
C LEU A 172 5.81 -3.44 7.36
N THR A 173 5.02 -4.47 7.64
CA THR A 173 5.28 -5.42 8.72
C THR A 173 5.52 -6.84 8.22
N ALA A 174 5.08 -7.16 7.00
CA ALA A 174 5.34 -8.44 6.38
C ALA A 174 5.37 -8.32 4.86
N ILE A 175 6.21 -9.14 4.22
CA ILE A 175 6.14 -9.49 2.80
C ILE A 175 6.32 -11.01 2.71
N ASN A 176 5.53 -11.67 1.88
CA ASN A 176 5.76 -13.04 1.47
C ASN A 176 5.37 -13.21 0.01
N VAL A 177 6.21 -13.92 -0.76
CA VAL A 177 5.98 -14.18 -2.18
C VAL A 177 5.84 -15.68 -2.39
N SER A 178 4.77 -16.07 -3.07
CA SER A 178 4.44 -17.48 -3.31
C SER A 178 3.91 -17.68 -4.73
N PHE A 179 4.13 -18.87 -5.27
CA PHE A 179 3.49 -19.31 -6.52
C PHE A 179 2.08 -19.81 -6.22
N VAL A 180 1.16 -19.52 -7.11
CA VAL A 180 -0.24 -19.92 -7.04
C VAL A 180 -0.71 -20.40 -8.41
N GLY A 181 -1.81 -21.14 -8.45
CA GLY A 181 -2.44 -21.48 -9.71
C GLY A 181 -2.91 -20.24 -10.48
N ASN A 182 -3.27 -20.43 -11.74
CA ASN A 182 -3.70 -19.36 -12.62
C ASN A 182 -5.01 -18.69 -12.16
N ILE A 183 -4.89 -17.48 -11.61
CA ILE A 183 -5.93 -16.61 -11.05
C ILE A 183 -6.13 -15.36 -11.94
N VAL A 184 -5.05 -14.73 -12.41
CA VAL A 184 -5.11 -13.42 -13.10
C VAL A 184 -5.33 -13.52 -14.60
N SER A 185 -5.13 -14.67 -15.25
CA SER A 185 -5.41 -14.81 -16.70
C SER A 185 -6.85 -14.47 -17.08
N ARG A 186 -7.79 -14.61 -16.15
CA ARG A 186 -9.21 -14.28 -16.33
C ARG A 186 -9.48 -12.77 -16.43
N HIS A 187 -8.50 -11.93 -16.12
CA HIS A 187 -8.61 -10.46 -16.13
C HIS A 187 -7.99 -9.77 -17.38
N SER A 188 -7.47 -10.54 -18.35
CA SER A 188 -6.94 -10.17 -19.70
C SER A 188 -5.46 -9.72 -19.82
N HIS A 189 -4.71 -10.44 -20.68
CA HIS A 189 -3.41 -10.32 -21.42
C HIS A 189 -2.24 -9.38 -21.00
N LEU A 190 -0.91 -9.71 -21.05
CA LEU A 190 -0.07 -10.93 -21.30
C LEU A 190 1.45 -10.63 -21.02
N PRO A 191 2.35 -11.58 -20.64
CA PRO A 191 2.74 -12.79 -21.40
C PRO A 191 2.72 -14.06 -20.53
N GLY A 192 2.49 -15.30 -20.97
CA GLY A 192 2.17 -15.97 -22.23
C GLY A 192 1.93 -17.42 -21.81
N ASP A 193 0.68 -17.89 -21.83
CA ASP A 193 0.25 -19.27 -21.51
C ASP A 193 0.79 -19.91 -20.21
N GLU A 194 1.21 -19.11 -19.22
CA GLU A 194 1.79 -19.66 -17.98
C GLU A 194 0.68 -20.23 -17.06
N VAL A 195 0.95 -21.41 -16.50
CA VAL A 195 0.00 -22.19 -15.66
C VAL A 195 -0.10 -21.62 -14.24
N GLU A 196 0.82 -20.73 -13.86
CA GLU A 196 0.99 -20.23 -12.49
C GLU A 196 1.10 -18.71 -12.46
N ASP A 197 0.56 -18.12 -11.40
CA ASP A 197 0.73 -16.71 -11.07
C ASP A 197 1.60 -16.56 -9.82
N ILE A 198 2.02 -15.32 -9.56
CA ILE A 198 2.73 -14.96 -8.34
C ILE A 198 1.76 -14.20 -7.45
N ARG A 199 1.68 -14.64 -6.18
CA ARG A 199 0.99 -13.94 -5.10
C ARG A 199 2.03 -13.33 -4.17
N THR A 200 2.00 -12.02 -4.04
CA THR A 200 2.75 -11.23 -3.07
C THR A 200 1.82 -10.80 -1.96
N MET A 201 1.89 -11.46 -0.81
CA MET A 201 1.26 -10.98 0.42
C MET A 201 2.11 -9.87 1.02
N PHE A 202 1.45 -8.82 1.51
CA PHE A 202 2.08 -7.81 2.34
C PHE A 202 1.14 -7.34 3.43
N ALA A 203 1.70 -6.90 4.56
CA ALA A 203 0.92 -6.40 5.69
C ALA A 203 1.35 -4.99 6.08
N LEU A 204 0.38 -4.08 6.16
CA LEU A 204 0.57 -2.70 6.61
C LEU A 204 -0.09 -2.51 7.97
N SER A 205 0.64 -1.96 8.94
CA SER A 205 0.10 -1.51 10.21
C SER A 205 -0.09 0.00 10.16
N VAL A 206 -1.29 0.49 10.53
CA VAL A 206 -1.61 1.91 10.63
C VAL A 206 -1.83 2.27 12.10
N ALA A 207 -0.90 3.03 12.67
CA ALA A 207 -1.04 3.60 14.00
C ALA A 207 -1.57 5.04 13.89
N VAL A 208 -2.74 5.29 14.49
CA VAL A 208 -3.31 6.63 14.58
C VAL A 208 -2.67 7.38 15.75
N PRO A 209 -2.41 8.70 15.63
CA PRO A 209 -1.97 9.50 16.77
C PRO A 209 -2.94 9.36 17.92
N GLU A 210 -2.43 9.18 19.14
CA GLU A 210 -3.26 9.32 20.33
C GLU A 210 -3.85 10.74 20.35
N THR A 211 -5.14 10.87 20.62
CA THR A 211 -5.75 12.18 20.88
C THR A 211 -5.01 12.80 22.05
N SER A 212 -4.25 13.86 21.74
CA SER A 212 -3.30 14.45 22.66
C SER A 212 -3.92 14.70 24.04
N SER A 213 -3.27 14.19 25.09
CA SER A 213 -3.80 14.20 26.45
C SER A 213 -4.09 15.63 26.95
N TRP A 214 -3.42 16.64 26.40
CA TRP A 214 -3.65 18.05 26.73
C TRP A 214 -5.07 18.51 26.34
N LEU A 215 -5.65 18.00 25.25
CA LEU A 215 -7.04 18.29 24.88
C LEU A 215 -8.01 17.68 25.90
N LEU A 216 -7.74 16.46 26.37
CA LEU A 216 -8.50 15.83 27.45
C LEU A 216 -8.39 16.62 28.75
N PHE A 217 -7.19 17.12 29.10
CA PHE A 217 -6.98 17.98 30.27
C PHE A 217 -7.63 19.36 30.11
N LEU A 218 -7.65 19.95 28.92
CA LEU A 218 -8.32 21.22 28.65
C LEU A 218 -9.83 21.08 28.82
N VAL A 219 -10.43 20.01 28.27
CA VAL A 219 -11.86 19.70 28.43
C VAL A 219 -12.20 19.44 29.90
N ALA A 220 -11.37 18.65 30.60
CA ALA A 220 -11.55 18.40 32.03
C ALA A 220 -11.39 19.68 32.88
N GLY A 221 -10.45 20.56 32.51
CA GLY A 221 -10.20 21.84 33.17
C GLY A 221 -11.37 22.83 32.99
N ILE A 222 -11.90 22.94 31.77
CA ILE A 222 -13.09 23.74 31.47
C ILE A 222 -14.31 23.21 32.26
N PHE A 223 -14.46 21.89 32.35
CA PHE A 223 -15.53 21.26 33.13
C PHE A 223 -15.45 21.60 34.62
N LEU A 224 -14.25 21.50 35.21
CA LEU A 224 -14.00 21.88 36.61
C LEU A 224 -14.25 23.37 36.86
N TYR A 225 -13.87 24.23 35.91
CA TYR A 225 -14.10 25.67 35.99
C TYR A 225 -15.60 26.02 35.95
N ILE A 226 -16.36 25.46 35.00
CA ILE A 226 -17.81 25.72 34.89
C ILE A 226 -18.55 25.21 36.13
N ARG A 227 -18.17 24.04 36.67
CA ARG A 227 -18.78 23.49 37.89
C ARG A 227 -18.58 24.38 39.12
N LYS A 228 -17.47 25.14 39.19
CA LYS A 228 -17.20 26.08 40.28
C LYS A 228 -18.02 27.38 40.21
N GLN A 229 -18.54 27.73 39.04
CA GLN A 229 -19.26 28.98 38.79
C GLN A 229 -20.80 28.82 38.91
N LEU A 230 -21.27 27.61 39.20
CA LEU A 230 -22.68 27.25 39.45
C LEU A 230 -22.87 26.88 40.92
#